data_AF-A0A3M1HL76-F1
#
_entry.id   AF-A0A3M1HL76-F1
#
_cell.length_a   1.000
_cell.length_b   1.000
_cell.length_c   1.000
_cell.angle_alpha   90.00
_cell.angle_beta   90.00
_cell.angle_gamma   90.00
#
_symmetry.space_group_name_H-M   'P 1'
#
loop_
_entity.id
_entity.type
_entity.pdbx_description
1 polymer ?
#
loop_
_entity_poly.entity_id
_entity_poly.type
_entity_poly.pdbx_seq_one_letter_code
_entity_poly.pdbx_strand_id
1 'polypeptide(L)'
;MRFYPFLVTFVTILSCTFLSSCQDHQNKSKRLDALTLMSGKGECLACHSLDGKKNVGPTLKGVFNRKVKVYHQGKAQIQMITADEEYLRRSILEPQAEVVSGYPNIMKSYKNVLSKKEIETIIQYLKELK
;
A
#
# COMPACT_ATOMS: atom_id res chain seq x y z
N MET A 1 -20.94 43.49 53.23
CA MET A 1 -19.80 43.88 52.39
C MET A 1 -18.95 42.63 52.06
N ARG A 2 -19.05 42.15 50.81
CA ARG A 2 -18.11 41.32 50.01
C ARG A 2 -18.95 40.60 48.93
N PHE A 3 -19.26 41.27 47.82
CA PHE A 3 -18.49 41.29 46.55
C PHE A 3 -18.26 39.88 45.95
N TYR A 4 -19.16 39.48 45.04
CA TYR A 4 -18.90 38.62 43.85
C TYR A 4 -18.20 39.48 42.77
N PRO A 5 -17.78 39.01 41.56
CA PRO A 5 -17.43 37.67 41.00
C PRO A 5 -16.16 37.69 40.08
N PHE A 6 -15.25 36.71 40.14
CA PHE A 6 -14.09 36.56 39.22
C PHE A 6 -13.69 35.06 39.29
N LEU A 7 -13.36 34.27 38.27
CA LEU A 7 -12.89 34.54 36.92
C LEU A 7 -12.92 33.19 36.16
N VAL A 8 -13.52 33.16 34.97
CA VAL A 8 -13.38 32.07 33.99
C VAL A 8 -11.99 32.18 33.39
N THR A 9 -11.03 31.33 33.78
CA THR A 9 -9.72 31.27 33.11
C THR A 9 -9.08 29.89 33.22
N PHE A 10 -8.43 29.48 32.12
CA PHE A 10 -7.58 28.29 31.93
C PHE A 10 -8.26 27.01 31.41
N VAL A 11 -8.96 27.13 30.28
CA VAL A 11 -8.82 26.13 29.20
C VAL A 11 -7.52 26.47 28.46
N THR A 12 -6.39 25.93 28.93
CA THR A 12 -5.14 26.01 28.15
C THR A 12 -4.37 24.70 28.25
N ILE A 13 -4.00 24.22 27.06
CA ILE A 13 -2.89 23.29 26.81
C ILE A 13 -3.14 21.84 27.26
N LEU A 14 -4.17 21.22 26.69
CA LEU A 14 -4.10 19.78 26.37
C LEU A 14 -3.91 19.61 24.86
N SER A 15 -3.00 20.39 24.29
CA SER A 15 -2.61 20.31 22.89
C SER A 15 -1.24 19.62 22.79
N CYS A 16 -1.17 18.62 21.91
CA CYS A 16 0.02 17.95 21.39
C CYS A 16 0.61 16.68 22.05
N THR A 17 0.23 16.21 23.25
CA THR A 17 0.71 14.88 23.72
C THR A 17 -0.21 13.72 23.35
N PHE A 18 -1.47 14.00 22.99
CA PHE A 18 -2.44 12.99 22.53
C PHE A 18 -2.49 12.80 20.99
N LEU A 19 -1.86 13.66 20.18
CA LEU A 19 -1.94 13.55 18.71
C LEU A 19 -1.09 12.42 18.13
N SER A 20 0.14 12.20 18.61
CA SER A 20 1.00 11.13 18.07
C SER A 20 0.40 9.74 18.28
N SER A 21 -0.19 9.48 19.45
CA SER A 21 -0.77 8.16 19.74
C SER A 21 -2.01 7.84 18.91
N CYS A 22 -2.79 8.84 18.49
CA CYS A 22 -3.94 8.64 17.60
C CYS A 22 -3.52 8.42 16.15
N GLN A 23 -2.53 9.16 15.65
CA GLN A 23 -2.04 8.99 14.28
C GLN A 23 -1.38 7.61 14.09
N ASP A 24 -0.62 7.17 15.10
CA ASP A 24 0.05 5.86 15.07
C ASP A 24 -0.93 4.70 15.13
N HIS A 25 -2.00 4.80 15.92
CA HIS A 25 -3.06 3.79 15.96
C HIS A 25 -3.80 3.68 14.62
N GLN A 26 -4.13 4.82 14.00
CA GLN A 26 -4.80 4.82 12.69
C GLN A 26 -3.91 4.24 11.59
N ASN A 27 -2.61 4.57 11.58
CA ASN A 27 -1.66 4.02 10.62
C ASN A 27 -1.43 2.51 10.83
N LYS A 28 -1.37 2.05 12.09
CA LYS A 28 -1.25 0.62 12.41
C LYS A 28 -2.48 -0.17 11.96
N SER A 29 -3.69 0.38 12.16
CA SER A 29 -4.94 -0.22 11.70
C SER A 29 -4.97 -0.36 10.19
N LYS A 30 -4.66 0.71 9.44
CA LYS A 30 -4.64 0.67 7.96
C LYS A 30 -3.64 -0.34 7.40
N ARG A 31 -2.46 -0.48 8.03
CA ARG A 31 -1.46 -1.49 7.66
C ARG A 31 -1.95 -2.90 7.93
N LEU A 32 -2.66 -3.12 9.04
CA LEU A 32 -3.26 -4.41 9.37
C LEU A 32 -4.36 -4.77 8.36
N ASP A 33 -5.19 -3.81 7.97
CA ASP A 33 -6.24 -4.01 6.96
C ASP A 33 -5.62 -4.41 5.62
N ALA A 34 -4.58 -3.71 5.16
CA ALA A 34 -3.84 -4.05 3.95
C ALA A 34 -3.23 -5.45 4.01
N LEU A 35 -2.57 -5.79 5.11
CA LEU A 35 -1.94 -7.10 5.29
C LEU A 35 -2.98 -8.24 5.29
N THR A 36 -4.16 -7.98 5.88
CA THR A 36 -5.28 -8.93 5.91
C THR A 36 -5.83 -9.15 4.50
N LEU A 37 -5.98 -8.08 3.70
CA LEU A 37 -6.40 -8.19 2.31
C LEU A 37 -5.39 -8.98 1.47
N MET A 38 -4.10 -8.72 1.66
CA MET A 38 -3.02 -9.40 0.94
C MET A 38 -2.84 -10.86 1.34
N SER A 39 -3.17 -11.23 2.59
CA SER A 39 -3.08 -12.62 3.07
C SER A 39 -4.37 -13.40 2.82
N GLY A 40 -5.50 -12.72 2.76
CA GLY A 40 -6.84 -13.28 2.52
C GLY A 40 -7.22 -13.18 1.05
N LYS A 41 -8.18 -12.31 0.72
CA LYS A 41 -8.78 -12.19 -0.62
C LYS A 41 -7.77 -12.06 -1.78
N GLY A 42 -6.65 -11.39 -1.54
CA GLY A 42 -5.60 -11.18 -2.53
C GLY A 42 -4.61 -12.33 -2.65
N GLU A 43 -4.40 -13.12 -1.59
CA GLU A 43 -3.36 -14.16 -1.51
C GLU A 43 -1.97 -13.72 -2.05
N CYS A 44 -1.67 -12.42 -2.01
CA CYS A 44 -0.49 -11.82 -2.62
C CYS A 44 0.79 -12.38 -1.99
N LEU A 45 0.77 -12.65 -0.69
CA LEU A 45 1.92 -13.14 0.08
C LEU A 45 2.31 -14.58 -0.25
N ALA A 46 1.45 -15.34 -0.93
CA ALA A 46 1.80 -16.68 -1.41
C ALA A 46 2.89 -16.61 -2.49
N CYS A 47 2.86 -15.57 -3.33
CA CYS A 47 3.79 -15.41 -4.45
C CYS A 47 4.80 -14.28 -4.24
N HIS A 48 4.49 -13.28 -3.41
CA HIS A 48 5.31 -12.09 -3.24
C HIS A 48 5.86 -11.97 -1.83
N SER A 49 7.15 -11.66 -1.72
CA SER A 49 7.80 -11.40 -0.44
C SER A 49 7.70 -9.94 -0.02
N LEU A 50 7.72 -9.69 1.30
CA LEU A 50 7.85 -8.36 1.90
C LEU A 50 9.26 -8.10 2.45
N ASP A 51 10.13 -9.10 2.46
CA ASP A 51 11.47 -9.03 3.08
C ASP A 51 12.60 -8.75 2.07
N GLY A 52 12.28 -8.68 0.77
CA GLY A 52 13.24 -8.47 -0.31
C GLY A 52 13.69 -9.74 -1.02
N LYS A 53 13.33 -10.93 -0.52
CA LYS A 53 13.74 -12.20 -1.16
C LYS A 53 12.98 -12.44 -2.46
N LYS A 54 13.59 -13.15 -3.39
CA LYS A 54 12.89 -13.63 -4.58
C LYS A 54 11.90 -14.74 -4.18
N ASN A 55 10.73 -14.74 -4.78
CA ASN A 55 9.74 -15.81 -4.69
C ASN A 55 9.15 -16.03 -6.10
N VAL A 56 8.00 -16.71 -6.21
CA VAL A 56 7.26 -16.91 -7.45
C VAL A 56 7.05 -15.59 -8.21
N GLY A 57 6.80 -14.50 -7.49
CA GLY A 57 6.77 -13.13 -7.98
C GLY A 57 7.91 -12.25 -7.42
N PRO A 58 8.08 -11.03 -7.95
CA PRO A 58 9.05 -10.07 -7.44
C PRO A 58 8.71 -9.62 -6.01
N THR A 59 9.72 -9.20 -5.25
CA THR A 59 9.48 -8.62 -3.93
C THR A 59 8.69 -7.31 -4.04
N LEU A 60 7.75 -7.13 -3.10
CA LEU A 60 6.97 -5.91 -2.92
C LEU A 60 7.70 -4.87 -2.07
N LYS A 61 8.77 -5.27 -1.38
CA LYS A 61 9.60 -4.36 -0.61
C LYS A 61 10.19 -3.27 -1.51
N GLY A 62 9.93 -2.01 -1.16
CA GLY A 62 10.40 -0.85 -1.92
C GLY A 62 9.93 -0.85 -3.36
N VAL A 63 8.75 -1.43 -3.66
CA VAL A 63 8.26 -1.53 -5.04
C VAL A 63 7.87 -0.16 -5.61
N PHE A 64 7.33 0.72 -4.77
CA PHE A 64 6.88 2.04 -5.21
C PHE A 64 8.07 2.89 -5.69
N ASN A 65 7.92 3.50 -6.86
CA ASN A 65 8.95 4.25 -7.59
C ASN A 65 10.19 3.45 -8.03
N ARG A 66 10.20 2.12 -7.85
CA ARG A 66 11.28 1.27 -8.34
C ARG A 66 11.28 1.22 -9.86
N LYS A 67 12.46 1.28 -10.47
CA LYS A 67 12.60 1.02 -11.90
C LYS A 67 12.47 -0.48 -12.18
N VAL A 68 11.53 -0.87 -13.03
CA VAL A 68 11.27 -2.26 -13.39
C VAL A 68 11.34 -2.46 -14.90
N LYS A 69 11.88 -3.61 -15.31
CA LYS A 69 11.88 -4.07 -16.70
C LYS A 69 10.61 -4.86 -16.94
N VAL A 70 9.79 -4.47 -17.91
CA VAL A 70 8.55 -5.17 -18.25
C VAL A 70 8.51 -5.59 -19.72
N TYR A 71 7.86 -6.72 -19.97
CA TYR A 71 7.37 -7.13 -21.27
C TYR A 71 5.91 -6.72 -21.38
N HIS A 72 5.55 -6.03 -22.46
CA HIS A 72 4.15 -5.77 -22.78
C HIS A 72 3.58 -6.96 -23.54
N GLN A 73 2.34 -7.33 -23.24
CA GLN A 73 1.65 -8.40 -23.95
C GLN A 73 1.73 -8.20 -25.47
N GLY A 74 2.15 -9.24 -26.19
CA GLY A 74 2.30 -9.20 -27.65
C GLY A 74 3.53 -8.42 -28.16
N LYS A 75 4.41 -7.93 -27.28
CA LYS A 75 5.66 -7.26 -27.67
C LYS A 75 6.88 -8.01 -27.12
N ALA A 76 7.84 -8.32 -27.98
CA ALA A 76 9.11 -8.95 -27.59
C ALA A 76 10.10 -8.00 -26.89
N GLN A 77 9.82 -6.69 -26.92
CA GLN A 77 10.71 -5.64 -26.45
C GLN A 77 10.49 -5.33 -24.96
N ILE A 78 11.59 -5.32 -24.21
CA ILE A 78 11.64 -4.95 -22.79
C ILE A 78 11.63 -3.43 -22.68
N GLN A 79 10.76 -2.89 -21.83
CA GLN A 79 10.73 -1.47 -21.50
C GLN A 79 11.08 -1.24 -20.04
N MET A 80 11.81 -0.17 -19.77
CA MET A 80 12.08 0.31 -18.42
C MET A 80 10.96 1.27 -18.02
N ILE A 81 10.21 0.91 -16.98
CA ILE A 81 9.15 1.76 -16.44
C ILE A 81 9.40 2.06 -14.95
N THR A 82 8.75 3.10 -14.45
CA THR A 82 8.69 3.37 -13.02
C THR A 82 7.47 2.66 -12.45
N ALA A 83 7.63 1.92 -11.35
CA ALA A 83 6.50 1.34 -10.63
C ALA A 83 5.78 2.41 -9.79
N ASP A 84 5.09 3.31 -10.50
CA ASP A 84 4.23 4.33 -9.93
C ASP A 84 2.87 3.78 -9.50
N GLU A 85 2.00 4.65 -8.98
CA GLU A 85 0.70 4.27 -8.46
C GLU A 85 -0.20 3.64 -9.54
N GLU A 86 -0.18 4.22 -10.75
CA GLU A 86 -0.99 3.74 -11.87
C GLU A 86 -0.47 2.39 -12.37
N TYR A 87 0.85 2.18 -12.44
CA TYR A 87 1.44 0.88 -12.73
C TYR A 87 1.05 -0.17 -11.70
N LEU A 88 1.12 0.13 -10.40
CA LEU A 88 0.72 -0.82 -9.35
C LEU A 88 -0.76 -1.18 -9.47
N ARG A 89 -1.62 -0.19 -9.72
CA ARG A 89 -3.05 -0.40 -9.94
C ARG A 89 -3.31 -1.27 -11.17
N ARG A 90 -2.67 -0.98 -12.30
CA ARG A 90 -2.76 -1.79 -13.53
C ARG A 90 -2.21 -3.20 -13.32
N SER A 91 -1.12 -3.36 -12.57
CA SER A 91 -0.56 -4.67 -12.25
C SER A 91 -1.49 -5.53 -11.40
N ILE A 92 -2.35 -4.93 -10.56
CA ILE A 92 -3.34 -5.66 -9.76
C ILE A 92 -4.58 -6.02 -10.62
N LEU A 93 -5.02 -5.10 -11.48
CA LEU A 93 -6.23 -5.27 -12.29
C LEU A 93 -6.00 -6.09 -13.55
N GLU A 94 -4.88 -5.88 -14.24
CA GLU A 94 -4.53 -6.42 -15.55
C GLU A 94 -3.05 -6.88 -15.59
N PRO A 95 -2.63 -7.80 -14.70
CA PRO A 95 -1.23 -8.20 -14.56
C PRO A 95 -0.60 -8.77 -15.84
N GLN A 96 -1.41 -9.39 -16.70
CA GLN A 96 -0.94 -10.02 -17.93
C GLN A 96 -0.56 -9.02 -19.02
N ALA A 97 -0.96 -7.74 -18.89
CA ALA A 97 -0.63 -6.69 -19.84
C ALA A 97 0.86 -6.30 -19.76
N GLU A 98 1.45 -6.32 -18.56
CA GLU A 98 2.81 -5.88 -18.28
C GLU A 98 3.52 -6.82 -17.30
N VAL A 99 4.30 -7.76 -17.83
CA VAL A 99 4.96 -8.80 -17.04
C VAL A 99 6.40 -8.40 -16.74
N VAL A 100 6.79 -8.44 -15.47
CA VAL A 100 8.17 -8.13 -15.06
C VAL A 100 9.15 -9.15 -15.65
N SER A 101 10.23 -8.67 -16.25
CA SER A 101 11.25 -9.51 -16.87
C SER A 101 11.88 -10.46 -15.86
N GLY A 102 12.00 -11.74 -16.24
CA GLY A 102 12.50 -12.81 -15.37
C GLY A 102 11.46 -13.47 -14.48
N TYR A 103 10.17 -13.12 -14.62
CA TYR A 103 9.06 -13.75 -13.89
C TYR A 103 8.03 -14.37 -14.84
N PRO A 104 7.37 -15.48 -14.43
CA PRO A 104 6.33 -16.12 -15.22
C PRO A 104 5.05 -15.28 -15.25
N ASN A 105 4.32 -15.34 -16.37
CA ASN A 105 3.02 -14.68 -16.53
C ASN A 105 1.88 -15.49 -15.88
N ILE A 106 1.89 -15.57 -14.55
CA ILE A 106 0.94 -16.39 -13.76
C ILE A 106 0.14 -15.59 -12.74
N MET A 107 0.41 -14.28 -12.61
CA MET A 107 -0.33 -13.43 -11.70
C MET A 107 -1.77 -13.27 -12.21
N LYS A 108 -2.74 -13.57 -11.35
CA LYS A 108 -4.18 -13.52 -11.66
C LYS A 108 -4.70 -12.09 -11.55
N SER A 109 -5.71 -11.76 -12.35
CA SER A 109 -6.42 -10.47 -12.22
C SER A 109 -7.29 -10.43 -10.96
N TYR A 110 -7.29 -9.29 -10.26
CA TYR A 110 -8.12 -9.05 -9.07
C TYR A 110 -9.31 -8.11 -9.32
N LYS A 111 -9.60 -7.75 -10.58
CA LYS A 111 -10.64 -6.78 -10.97
C LYS A 111 -12.02 -7.08 -10.38
N ASN A 112 -12.35 -8.35 -10.20
CA ASN A 112 -13.64 -8.81 -9.64
C ASN A 112 -13.49 -9.48 -8.26
N VAL A 113 -12.29 -9.46 -7.68
CA VAL A 113 -11.99 -10.08 -6.37
C VAL A 113 -11.86 -9.01 -5.29
N LEU A 114 -11.25 -7.87 -5.64
CA LEU A 114 -11.02 -6.75 -4.74
C LEU A 114 -11.85 -5.55 -5.19
N SER A 115 -12.51 -4.90 -4.23
CA SER A 115 -13.18 -3.61 -4.46
C SER A 115 -12.14 -2.51 -4.68
N LYS A 116 -12.57 -1.39 -5.30
CA LYS A 116 -11.71 -0.22 -5.51
C LYS A 116 -11.05 0.28 -4.21
N LYS A 117 -11.78 0.26 -3.10
CA LYS A 117 -11.29 0.69 -1.79
C LYS A 117 -10.23 -0.26 -1.23
N GLU A 118 -10.40 -1.56 -1.42
CA GLU A 118 -9.41 -2.56 -0.98
C GLU A 118 -8.11 -2.45 -1.79
N ILE A 119 -8.22 -2.22 -3.11
CA ILE A 119 -7.07 -1.99 -3.98
C ILE A 119 -6.30 -0.73 -3.52
N GLU A 120 -7.02 0.37 -3.23
CA GLU A 120 -6.42 1.59 -2.72
C GLU A 120 -5.66 1.36 -1.40
N THR A 121 -6.27 0.63 -0.47
CA THR A 121 -5.63 0.27 0.81
C THR A 121 -4.33 -0.53 0.60
N ILE A 122 -4.31 -1.47 -0.35
CA ILE A 122 -3.11 -2.24 -0.69
C ILE A 122 -2.05 -1.34 -1.32
N ILE A 123 -2.41 -0.49 -2.29
CA ILE A 123 -1.48 0.42 -2.94
C ILE A 123 -0.84 1.38 -1.92
N GLN A 124 -1.64 1.94 -1.01
CA GLN A 124 -1.14 2.81 0.05
C GLN A 124 -0.14 2.08 0.96
N TYR A 125 -0.39 0.82 1.28
CA TYR A 125 0.57 -0.01 2.01
C TYR A 125 1.87 -0.21 1.22
N LEU A 126 1.79 -0.51 -0.09
CA LEU A 126 2.97 -0.68 -0.94
C LEU A 126 3.81 0.59 -1.07
N LYS A 127 3.19 1.78 -1.01
CA LYS A 127 3.88 3.08 -1.00
C LYS A 127 4.72 3.29 0.26
N GLU A 128 4.27 2.74 1.39
CA GLU A 128 4.96 2.84 2.68
C GLU A 128 5.99 1.74 2.91
N LEU A 129 5.88 0.63 2.17
CA LEU A 129 6.75 -0.54 2.31
C LEU A 129 8.12 -0.30 1.67
N LYS A 130 9.13 -0.02 2.49
CA LYS A 130 10.52 0.26 2.08
C LYS A 130 11.47 -0.90 2.36
#